data_AF-A0A935LPE9-F1
#
_entry.id   AF-A0A935LPE9-F1
#
_cell.length_a   1.000
_cell.length_b   1.000
_cell.length_c   1.000
_cell.angle_alpha   90.00
_cell.angle_beta   90.00
_cell.angle_gamma   90.00
#
_symmetry.space_group_name_H-M   'P 1'
#
loop_
_entity.id
_entity.type
_entity.pdbx_description
1 polymer ?
#
loop_
_entity_poly.entity_id
_entity_poly.type
_entity_poly.pdbx_seq_one_letter_code
_entity_poly.pdbx_strand_id
1 'polypeptide(L)'
;MLIRLLSVVLLLGVFNVSVAQVDGEPSRTIRTGKNEVTALAVSPKGDHVLVGLADGAVYCNIESGKKVFAFPYSEDKGTAVYHVGSNDNGEYAVLIGHSGKRTVWNLVTGKQEKVLAAHRWVPDPRAVKAMGLNMSNSTFDRFYQQREVMLGDVTVRAAKNGSVEFVDAEGKVQRTIDYPANKDQHHLAPLLLWDAYLLVGADNGDVYFYKTF
;
A
#
# COMPACT_ATOMS: atom_id res chain seq x y z
N MET A 1 -73.13 -13.16 7.24
CA MET A 1 -71.91 -13.79 6.68
C MET A 1 -70.81 -12.74 6.70
N LEU A 2 -69.97 -12.69 7.75
CA LEU A 2 -68.88 -11.72 7.87
C LEU A 2 -67.60 -12.31 7.27
N ILE A 3 -67.04 -11.66 6.25
CA ILE A 3 -65.72 -11.99 5.69
C ILE A 3 -64.69 -11.14 6.45
N ARG A 4 -63.84 -11.80 7.26
CA ARG A 4 -62.65 -11.17 7.86
C ARG A 4 -61.56 -11.06 6.78
N LEU A 5 -61.18 -9.84 6.40
CA LEU A 5 -59.93 -9.61 5.68
C LEU A 5 -58.75 -9.78 6.65
N LEU A 6 -57.86 -10.74 6.37
CA LEU A 6 -56.52 -10.74 6.95
C LEU A 6 -55.63 -9.79 6.13
N SER A 7 -55.21 -8.70 6.75
CA SER A 7 -54.14 -7.86 6.22
C SER A 7 -52.80 -8.56 6.47
N VAL A 8 -52.19 -9.10 5.43
CA VAL A 8 -50.78 -9.56 5.48
C VAL A 8 -49.90 -8.33 5.31
N VAL A 9 -49.28 -7.88 6.40
CA VAL A 9 -48.20 -6.90 6.35
C VAL A 9 -46.93 -7.65 5.99
N LEU A 10 -46.53 -7.57 4.72
CA LEU A 10 -45.23 -8.06 4.28
C LEU A 10 -44.17 -7.04 4.72
N LEU A 11 -43.49 -7.30 5.84
CA LEU A 11 -42.25 -6.58 6.17
C LEU A 11 -41.21 -6.97 5.13
N LEU A 12 -40.99 -6.11 4.13
CA LEU A 12 -39.81 -6.15 3.29
C LEU A 12 -38.62 -5.81 4.19
N GLY A 13 -37.96 -6.84 4.72
CA GLY A 13 -36.66 -6.70 5.35
C GLY A 13 -35.71 -6.10 4.32
N VAL A 14 -35.21 -4.90 4.61
CA VAL A 14 -34.12 -4.30 3.85
C VAL A 14 -32.89 -5.16 4.15
N PHE A 15 -32.59 -6.11 3.26
CA PHE A 15 -31.29 -6.76 3.24
C PHE A 15 -30.30 -5.68 2.80
N ASN A 16 -29.64 -5.04 3.76
CA ASN A 16 -28.40 -4.33 3.47
C ASN A 16 -27.44 -5.38 2.89
N VAL A 17 -27.29 -5.37 1.57
CA VAL A 17 -26.30 -6.16 0.87
C VAL A 17 -24.95 -5.75 1.45
N SER A 18 -24.16 -6.75 1.83
CA SER A 18 -22.85 -6.59 2.47
C SER A 18 -22.02 -5.55 1.73
N VAL A 19 -21.85 -4.40 2.36
CA VAL A 19 -20.83 -3.38 2.06
C VAL A 19 -19.49 -4.10 2.10
N ALA A 20 -18.62 -3.93 1.12
CA ALA A 20 -17.32 -4.61 1.12
C ALA A 20 -16.61 -4.37 2.46
N GLN A 21 -16.19 -5.44 3.13
CA GLN A 21 -15.56 -5.36 4.44
C GLN A 21 -14.16 -5.94 4.40
N VAL A 22 -13.41 -5.65 5.46
CA VAL A 22 -12.20 -6.39 5.77
C VAL A 22 -12.28 -6.93 7.19
N ASP A 23 -11.56 -8.03 7.44
CA ASP A 23 -11.49 -8.63 8.78
C ASP A 23 -11.08 -7.63 9.88
N GLY A 24 -11.45 -7.97 11.11
CA GLY A 24 -11.08 -7.23 12.33
C GLY A 24 -9.56 -7.14 12.53
N GLU A 25 -8.89 -8.25 12.27
CA GLU A 25 -7.48 -8.52 12.55
C GLU A 25 -6.76 -8.99 11.28
N PRO A 26 -5.44 -8.77 11.16
CA PRO A 26 -4.69 -9.25 10.02
C PRO A 26 -4.64 -10.79 10.02
N SER A 27 -5.01 -11.38 8.90
CA SER A 27 -4.98 -12.84 8.71
C SER A 27 -3.55 -13.39 8.58
N ARG A 28 -2.60 -12.53 8.18
CA ARG A 28 -1.17 -12.84 8.04
C ARG A 28 -0.35 -11.55 7.99
N THR A 29 0.96 -11.67 8.18
CA THR A 29 1.90 -10.55 8.19
C THR A 29 3.21 -10.93 7.50
N ILE A 30 3.70 -10.08 6.59
CA ILE A 30 5.09 -10.13 6.13
C ILE A 30 5.91 -9.19 7.01
N ARG A 31 7.01 -9.69 7.58
CA ARG A 31 7.92 -8.90 8.44
C ARG A 31 9.20 -8.60 7.68
N THR A 32 9.42 -7.35 7.28
CA THR A 32 10.58 -6.98 6.46
C THR A 32 11.77 -6.46 7.27
N GLY A 33 11.53 -6.01 8.50
CA GLY A 33 12.56 -5.40 9.34
C GLY A 33 11.98 -4.67 10.54
N LYS A 34 12.63 -3.58 10.95
CA LYS A 34 12.18 -2.65 12.02
C LYS A 34 12.04 -1.21 11.52
N ASN A 35 11.99 -1.02 10.20
CA ASN A 35 11.94 0.28 9.57
C ASN A 35 10.57 0.48 8.95
N GLU A 36 10.10 1.72 8.97
CA GLU A 36 8.80 2.12 8.46
C GLU A 36 8.59 1.68 7.01
N VAL A 37 7.42 1.09 6.74
CA VAL A 37 6.96 0.79 5.38
C VAL A 37 6.42 2.05 4.72
N THR A 38 7.10 2.55 3.71
CA THR A 38 6.79 3.81 3.03
C THR A 38 6.14 3.63 1.66
N ALA A 39 6.25 2.45 1.05
CA ALA A 39 5.62 2.16 -0.24
C ALA A 39 5.40 0.66 -0.44
N LEU A 40 4.42 0.30 -1.28
CA LEU A 40 4.12 -1.07 -1.67
C LEU A 40 3.91 -1.15 -3.19
N ALA A 41 4.40 -2.22 -3.81
CA ALA A 41 4.03 -2.59 -5.17
C ALA A 41 4.06 -4.11 -5.34
N VAL A 42 3.00 -4.67 -5.92
CA VAL A 42 2.97 -6.09 -6.30
C VAL A 42 3.64 -6.26 -7.66
N SER A 43 4.36 -7.37 -7.85
CA SER A 43 4.97 -7.72 -9.13
C SER A 43 3.87 -7.89 -10.21
N PRO A 44 4.16 -7.69 -11.50
CA PRO A 44 3.16 -7.90 -12.56
C PRO A 44 2.56 -9.30 -12.59
N LYS A 45 3.30 -10.31 -12.10
CA LYS A 45 2.84 -11.70 -11.98
C LYS A 45 2.00 -11.96 -10.74
N GLY A 46 1.91 -11.00 -9.81
CA GLY A 46 1.12 -11.14 -8.58
C GLY A 46 1.75 -12.04 -7.52
N ASP A 47 3.00 -12.47 -7.68
CA ASP A 47 3.64 -13.50 -6.86
C ASP A 47 4.68 -12.94 -5.87
N HIS A 48 4.99 -11.64 -5.97
CA HIS A 48 5.93 -10.95 -5.10
C HIS A 48 5.45 -9.55 -4.77
N VAL A 49 6.00 -9.00 -3.69
CA VAL A 49 5.78 -7.61 -3.27
C VAL A 49 7.12 -6.91 -3.05
N LEU A 50 7.24 -5.72 -3.61
CA LEU A 50 8.25 -4.73 -3.26
C LEU A 50 7.73 -3.89 -2.10
N VAL A 51 8.50 -3.84 -1.03
CA VAL A 51 8.21 -3.07 0.18
C VAL A 51 9.27 -1.98 0.29
N GLY A 52 8.90 -0.73 0.02
CA GLY A 52 9.74 0.43 0.27
C GLY A 52 9.81 0.72 1.76
N LEU A 53 11.01 1.08 2.24
CA LEU A 53 11.31 1.30 3.65
C LEU A 53 12.06 2.63 3.86
N ALA A 54 12.12 3.07 5.12
CA ALA A 54 12.96 4.19 5.55
C ALA A 54 14.48 3.99 5.31
N ASP A 55 14.94 2.76 5.03
CA ASP A 55 16.34 2.42 4.78
C ASP A 55 16.61 1.66 3.47
N GLY A 56 15.67 1.66 2.53
CA GLY A 56 15.81 0.98 1.25
C GLY A 56 14.52 0.32 0.81
N ALA A 57 14.63 -0.88 0.27
CA ALA A 57 13.46 -1.70 -0.04
C ALA A 57 13.75 -3.19 0.14
N VAL A 58 12.70 -3.98 0.26
CA VAL A 58 12.77 -5.44 0.33
C VAL A 58 11.84 -6.03 -0.73
N TYR A 59 12.31 -7.06 -1.43
CA TYR A 59 11.51 -7.85 -2.36
C TYR A 59 11.21 -9.19 -1.70
N CYS A 60 9.92 -9.49 -1.52
CA CYS A 60 9.44 -10.70 -0.85
C CYS A 60 8.57 -11.52 -1.79
N ASN A 61 8.65 -12.85 -1.70
CA ASN A 61 7.60 -13.69 -2.24
C ASN A 61 6.31 -13.40 -1.45
N ILE A 62 5.25 -12.99 -2.15
CA ILE A 62 4.07 -12.48 -1.48
C ILE A 62 3.38 -13.59 -0.72
N GLU A 63 3.27 -14.81 -1.26
CA GLU A 63 2.56 -15.92 -0.58
C GLU A 63 3.27 -16.43 0.66
N SER A 64 4.57 -16.75 0.57
CA SER A 64 5.32 -17.29 1.71
C SER A 64 5.81 -16.23 2.69
N GLY A 65 5.80 -14.95 2.29
CA GLY A 65 6.39 -13.85 3.04
C GLY A 65 7.92 -13.90 3.15
N LYS A 66 8.57 -14.82 2.44
CA LYS A 66 10.03 -14.95 2.47
C LYS A 66 10.68 -13.83 1.68
N LYS A 67 11.63 -13.16 2.32
CA LYS A 67 12.51 -12.19 1.68
C LYS A 67 13.38 -12.86 0.61
N VAL A 68 13.35 -12.32 -0.59
CA VAL A 68 14.18 -12.72 -1.73
C VAL A 68 15.41 -11.81 -1.82
N PHE A 69 15.20 -10.49 -1.86
CA PHE A 69 16.29 -9.50 -1.91
C PHE A 69 16.04 -8.34 -0.96
N ALA A 70 17.13 -7.70 -0.53
CA ALA A 70 17.11 -6.39 0.10
C ALA A 70 17.92 -5.43 -0.78
N PHE A 71 17.34 -4.26 -1.06
CA PHE A 71 17.92 -3.25 -1.92
C PHE A 71 18.25 -2.02 -1.08
N PRO A 72 19.52 -1.80 -0.73
CA PRO A 72 19.91 -0.59 -0.02
C PRO A 72 19.65 0.64 -0.90
N TYR A 73 19.23 1.73 -0.27
CA TYR A 73 19.10 3.02 -0.94
C TYR A 73 19.89 4.05 -0.15
N SER A 74 20.77 4.78 -0.84
CA SER A 74 21.55 5.86 -0.24
C SER A 74 21.86 6.89 -1.31
N GLU A 75 20.96 7.85 -1.47
CA GLU A 75 21.05 8.88 -2.49
C GLU A 75 20.71 10.23 -1.86
N ASP A 76 21.47 11.27 -2.22
CA ASP A 76 21.30 12.64 -1.72
C ASP A 76 21.21 12.73 -0.18
N LYS A 77 22.03 11.93 0.53
CA LYS A 77 22.07 11.83 2.00
C LYS A 77 20.78 11.28 2.65
N GLY A 78 19.84 10.77 1.86
CA GLY A 78 18.65 10.07 2.34
C GLY A 78 18.72 8.57 2.08
N THR A 79 18.07 7.79 2.94
CA THR A 79 17.97 6.33 2.82
C THR A 79 16.54 5.84 2.54
N ALA A 80 15.55 6.69 2.76
CA ALA A 80 14.15 6.33 2.60
C ALA A 80 13.73 6.24 1.13
N VAL A 81 12.94 5.21 0.82
CA VAL A 81 12.35 4.97 -0.49
C VAL A 81 10.85 5.26 -0.43
N TYR A 82 10.39 6.30 -1.11
CA TYR A 82 8.99 6.73 -1.09
C TYR A 82 8.17 6.22 -2.26
N HIS A 83 8.81 5.59 -3.24
CA HIS A 83 8.13 4.93 -4.35
C HIS A 83 8.90 3.68 -4.76
N VAL A 84 8.15 2.61 -5.01
CA VAL A 84 8.66 1.36 -5.58
C VAL A 84 7.82 0.93 -6.79
N GLY A 85 8.44 0.34 -7.78
CA GLY A 85 7.70 -0.15 -8.94
C GLY A 85 8.49 -1.22 -9.67
N SER A 86 7.78 -2.05 -10.42
CA SER A 86 8.38 -3.01 -11.34
C SER A 86 8.11 -2.58 -12.78
N ASN A 87 9.00 -2.95 -13.70
CA ASN A 87 8.68 -2.87 -15.11
C ASN A 87 7.68 -3.97 -15.52
N ASP A 88 7.08 -3.85 -16.70
CA ASP A 88 5.98 -4.71 -17.16
C ASP A 88 6.31 -6.21 -17.16
N ASN A 89 7.57 -6.58 -17.42
CA ASN A 89 7.99 -7.99 -17.42
C ASN A 89 8.35 -8.53 -16.02
N GLY A 90 8.43 -7.65 -15.01
CA GLY A 90 8.74 -8.01 -13.62
C GLY A 90 10.21 -8.35 -13.33
N GLU A 91 11.14 -8.05 -14.25
CA GLU A 91 12.56 -8.37 -14.07
C GLU A 91 13.36 -7.24 -13.42
N TYR A 92 12.81 -6.02 -13.38
CA TYR A 92 13.49 -4.86 -12.82
C TYR A 92 12.58 -4.08 -11.88
N ALA A 93 13.16 -3.62 -10.78
CA ALA A 93 12.53 -2.68 -9.86
C ALA A 93 13.16 -1.29 -9.95
N VAL A 94 12.35 -0.26 -9.72
CA VAL A 94 12.81 1.11 -9.48
C VAL A 94 12.53 1.47 -8.03
N LEU A 95 13.50 2.11 -7.38
CA LEU A 95 13.35 2.75 -6.09
C LEU A 95 13.54 4.26 -6.26
N ILE A 96 12.69 5.06 -5.64
CA ILE A 96 12.76 6.52 -5.70
C ILE A 96 12.67 7.10 -4.28
N GLY A 97 13.66 7.91 -3.92
CA GLY A 97 13.67 8.65 -2.65
C GLY A 97 13.12 10.07 -2.76
N HIS A 98 13.19 10.85 -1.68
CA HIS A 98 12.54 12.16 -1.56
C HIS A 98 12.98 13.17 -2.62
N SER A 99 14.25 13.14 -3.03
CA SER A 99 14.82 14.05 -4.02
C SER A 99 14.50 13.66 -5.48
N GLY A 100 13.78 12.55 -5.67
CA GLY A 100 13.51 11.98 -6.99
C GLY A 100 14.69 11.25 -7.63
N LYS A 101 15.78 11.02 -6.88
CA LYS A 101 16.83 10.09 -7.30
C LYS A 101 16.25 8.69 -7.45
N ARG A 102 16.71 7.99 -8.49
CA ARG A 102 16.20 6.69 -8.90
C ARG A 102 17.34 5.70 -8.91
N THR A 103 17.11 4.52 -8.35
CA THR A 103 17.97 3.36 -8.56
C THR A 103 17.17 2.26 -9.23
N VAL A 104 17.83 1.45 -10.08
CA VAL A 104 17.21 0.31 -10.75
C VAL A 104 17.90 -0.95 -10.30
N TRP A 105 17.12 -1.98 -10.03
CA TRP A 105 17.60 -3.26 -9.51
C TRP A 105 17.05 -4.39 -10.36
N ASN A 106 17.92 -5.35 -10.69
CA ASN A 106 17.54 -6.57 -11.37
C ASN A 106 16.94 -7.55 -10.34
N LEU A 107 15.67 -7.89 -10.50
CA LEU A 107 14.88 -8.76 -9.61
C LEU A 107 15.19 -10.26 -9.79
N VAL A 108 16.02 -10.62 -10.77
CA VAL A 108 16.50 -12.00 -10.96
C VAL A 108 17.84 -12.21 -10.25
N THR A 109 18.74 -11.22 -10.32
CA THR A 109 20.11 -11.33 -9.80
C THR A 109 20.35 -10.59 -8.49
N GLY A 110 19.44 -9.70 -8.10
CA GLY A 110 19.57 -8.82 -6.94
C GLY A 110 20.59 -7.69 -7.11
N LYS A 111 21.12 -7.47 -8.32
CA LYS A 111 22.16 -6.48 -8.59
C LYS A 111 21.59 -5.14 -9.05
N GLN A 112 22.23 -4.06 -8.65
CA GLN A 112 21.89 -2.71 -9.11
C GLN A 112 22.38 -2.49 -10.54
N GLU A 113 21.50 -1.94 -11.39
CA GLU A 113 21.82 -1.47 -12.72
C GLU A 113 22.30 -0.01 -12.64
N LYS A 114 23.58 0.22 -12.96
CA LYS A 114 24.20 1.55 -12.82
C LYS A 114 23.87 2.50 -13.97
N VAL A 115 23.41 1.98 -15.11
CA VAL A 115 23.13 2.76 -16.32
C VAL A 115 21.62 2.92 -16.50
N LEU A 116 21.05 3.94 -15.85
CA LEU A 116 19.60 4.20 -15.91
C LEU A 116 19.07 4.49 -17.32
N ALA A 117 19.89 5.04 -18.22
CA ALA A 117 19.47 5.41 -19.57
C ALA A 117 19.00 4.21 -20.42
N ALA A 118 19.40 2.99 -20.06
CA ALA A 118 18.91 1.76 -20.70
C ALA A 118 17.46 1.42 -20.28
N HIS A 119 16.97 1.95 -19.16
CA HIS A 119 15.67 1.63 -18.56
C HIS A 119 14.65 2.75 -18.82
N ARG A 120 14.21 2.90 -20.07
CA ARG A 120 13.31 4.00 -20.51
C ARG A 120 11.93 4.04 -19.84
N TRP A 121 11.52 2.96 -19.19
CA TRP A 121 10.27 2.88 -18.42
C TRP A 121 10.37 3.60 -17.07
N VAL A 122 11.57 3.88 -16.59
CA VAL A 122 11.78 4.62 -15.35
C VAL A 122 11.35 6.08 -15.56
N PRO A 123 10.49 6.63 -14.70
CA PRO A 123 10.02 8.00 -14.85
C PRO A 123 11.19 8.99 -14.86
N ASP A 124 11.07 10.02 -15.70
CA ASP A 124 12.06 11.08 -15.76
C ASP A 124 12.02 11.92 -14.46
N PRO A 125 13.11 12.64 -14.11
CA PRO A 125 13.16 13.40 -12.85
C PRO A 125 12.04 14.44 -12.71
N ARG A 126 11.53 15.00 -13.81
CA ARG A 126 10.44 15.98 -13.79
C ARG A 126 9.09 15.31 -13.59
N ALA A 127 8.86 14.13 -14.18
CA ALA A 127 7.66 13.33 -13.92
C ALA A 127 7.55 12.90 -12.46
N VAL A 128 8.68 12.60 -11.80
CA VAL A 128 8.72 12.31 -10.36
C VAL A 128 8.08 13.44 -9.55
N LYS A 129 8.35 14.71 -9.88
CA LYS A 129 7.68 15.86 -9.23
C LYS A 129 6.16 15.86 -9.47
N ALA A 130 5.72 15.51 -10.69
CA ALA A 130 4.30 15.44 -11.03
C ALA A 130 3.57 14.30 -10.30
N MET A 131 4.28 13.27 -9.84
CA MET A 131 3.73 12.23 -8.97
C MET A 131 3.41 12.75 -7.56
N GLY A 132 3.76 13.99 -7.22
CA GLY A 132 3.55 14.55 -5.88
C GLY A 132 4.68 14.22 -4.91
N LEU A 133 5.82 13.70 -5.40
CA LEU A 133 7.09 13.68 -4.66
C LEU A 133 7.57 15.13 -4.52
N ASN A 134 7.09 15.79 -3.46
CA ASN A 134 7.30 17.21 -3.25
C ASN A 134 8.72 17.47 -2.74
N MET A 135 9.58 17.98 -3.62
CA MET A 135 10.97 18.32 -3.30
C MET A 135 11.10 19.60 -2.44
N SER A 136 10.00 20.30 -2.11
CA SER A 136 10.09 21.70 -1.68
C SER A 136 9.84 22.01 -0.21
N ASN A 137 9.60 21.05 0.71
CA ASN A 137 9.58 21.37 2.15
C ASN A 137 9.70 20.15 3.08
N SER A 138 10.93 19.65 3.23
CA SER A 138 11.36 18.71 4.29
C SER A 138 11.17 17.22 4.00
N THR A 139 12.00 16.40 4.65
CA THR A 139 11.96 14.92 4.68
C THR A 139 10.66 14.35 5.29
N PHE A 140 9.78 15.21 5.79
CA PHE A 140 8.50 14.86 6.41
C PHE A 140 7.32 14.85 5.43
N ASP A 141 7.41 15.56 4.29
CA ASP A 141 6.42 15.48 3.22
C ASP A 141 6.65 14.17 2.45
N ARG A 142 6.10 13.09 3.02
CA ARG A 142 6.25 11.75 2.47
C ARG A 142 5.18 11.49 1.44
N PHE A 143 5.63 11.18 0.22
CA PHE A 143 4.76 10.61 -0.78
C PHE A 143 4.55 9.13 -0.45
N TYR A 144 3.29 8.71 -0.49
CA TYR A 144 2.90 7.31 -0.37
C TYR A 144 2.16 6.94 -1.65
N GLN A 145 2.69 5.95 -2.36
CA GLN A 145 2.25 5.56 -3.69
C GLN A 145 0.77 5.23 -3.79
N GLN A 146 0.17 4.75 -2.70
CA GLN A 146 -1.26 4.51 -2.57
C GLN A 146 -1.71 4.87 -1.15
N ARG A 147 -2.40 6.00 -0.99
CA ARG A 147 -3.01 6.42 0.29
C ARG A 147 -4.47 6.02 0.40
N GLU A 148 -5.05 5.55 -0.69
CA GLU A 148 -6.46 5.24 -0.80
C GLU A 148 -6.66 4.10 -1.80
N VAL A 149 -7.59 3.19 -1.49
CA VAL A 149 -8.06 2.13 -2.38
C VAL A 149 -9.58 2.01 -2.28
N MET A 150 -10.21 1.52 -3.35
CA MET A 150 -11.65 1.26 -3.38
C MET A 150 -11.92 -0.23 -3.15
N LEU A 151 -12.74 -0.54 -2.15
CA LEU A 151 -13.33 -1.86 -1.91
C LEU A 151 -14.83 -1.75 -2.19
N GLY A 152 -15.27 -2.12 -3.39
CA GLY A 152 -16.64 -1.86 -3.81
C GLY A 152 -16.95 -0.36 -3.80
N ASP A 153 -17.94 0.04 -3.00
CA ASP A 153 -18.35 1.43 -2.74
C ASP A 153 -17.66 2.07 -1.52
N VAL A 154 -16.84 1.30 -0.80
CA VAL A 154 -16.08 1.79 0.36
C VAL A 154 -14.73 2.33 -0.08
N THR A 155 -14.46 3.55 0.33
CA THR A 155 -13.13 4.15 0.26
C THR A 155 -12.33 3.74 1.50
N VAL A 156 -11.22 3.04 1.31
CA VAL A 156 -10.26 2.74 2.37
C VAL A 156 -9.08 3.69 2.23
N ARG A 157 -8.79 4.49 3.25
CA ARG A 157 -7.72 5.50 3.19
C ARG A 157 -6.83 5.52 4.41
N ALA A 158 -5.56 5.88 4.19
CA ALA A 158 -4.63 6.21 5.24
C ALA A 158 -5.03 7.53 5.91
N ALA A 159 -4.96 7.56 7.23
CA ALA A 159 -5.29 8.71 8.05
C ALA A 159 -4.14 9.03 9.03
N LYS A 160 -4.37 9.99 9.93
CA LYS A 160 -3.35 10.48 10.87
C LYS A 160 -2.70 9.35 11.67
N ASN A 161 -1.41 9.49 12.00
CA ASN A 161 -0.62 8.49 12.74
C ASN A 161 -0.63 7.09 12.09
N GLY A 162 -0.87 7.02 10.77
CA GLY A 162 -0.90 5.77 10.03
C GLY A 162 -2.09 4.87 10.30
N SER A 163 -3.19 5.39 10.87
CA SER A 163 -4.42 4.62 10.97
C SER A 163 -5.07 4.46 9.58
N VAL A 164 -6.00 3.52 9.47
CA VAL A 164 -6.74 3.25 8.23
C VAL A 164 -8.22 3.42 8.46
N GLU A 165 -8.85 4.32 7.70
CA GLU A 165 -10.28 4.63 7.77
C GLU A 165 -11.03 3.96 6.63
N PHE A 166 -12.21 3.42 6.93
CA PHE A 166 -13.19 2.91 5.99
C PHE A 166 -14.34 3.91 5.91
N VAL A 167 -14.55 4.46 4.72
CA VAL A 167 -15.44 5.59 4.47
C VAL A 167 -16.53 5.16 3.50
N ASP A 168 -17.80 5.41 3.84
CA ASP A 168 -18.93 5.10 2.97
C ASP A 168 -19.02 6.08 1.78
N ALA A 169 -19.96 5.82 0.87
CA ALA A 169 -20.19 6.65 -0.32
C ALA A 169 -20.59 8.09 0.01
N GLU A 170 -21.14 8.33 1.21
CA GLU A 170 -21.51 9.64 1.73
C GLU A 170 -20.32 10.39 2.38
N GLY A 171 -19.14 9.77 2.46
CA GLY A 171 -17.93 10.38 3.02
C GLY A 171 -17.82 10.25 4.55
N LYS A 172 -18.65 9.43 5.19
CA LYS A 172 -18.65 9.20 6.63
C LYS A 172 -17.77 8.00 7.00
N VAL A 173 -16.87 8.22 7.96
CA VAL A 173 -16.03 7.15 8.53
C VAL A 173 -16.90 6.15 9.29
N GLN A 174 -16.95 4.91 8.81
CA GLN A 174 -17.67 3.81 9.44
C GLN A 174 -16.79 3.03 10.42
N ARG A 175 -15.49 2.92 10.11
CA ARG A 175 -14.51 2.16 10.91
C ARG A 175 -13.13 2.78 10.78
N THR A 176 -12.34 2.66 11.84
CA THR A 176 -10.91 2.96 11.85
C THR A 176 -10.14 1.76 12.40
N ILE A 177 -9.01 1.43 11.78
CA ILE A 177 -8.02 0.49 12.29
C ILE A 177 -6.80 1.30 12.72
N ASP A 178 -6.49 1.22 14.01
CA ASP A 178 -5.29 1.82 14.59
C ASP A 178 -4.18 0.77 14.70
N TYR A 179 -2.95 1.19 14.43
CA TYR A 179 -1.77 0.32 14.52
C TYR A 179 -0.89 0.83 15.66
N PRO A 180 -0.89 0.18 16.84
CA PRO A 180 -0.08 0.63 17.98
C PRO A 180 1.43 0.69 17.69
N ALA A 181 1.88 -0.05 16.67
CA ALA A 181 3.24 -0.02 16.17
C ALA A 181 3.61 1.32 15.50
N ASN A 182 2.62 2.06 14.99
CA ASN A 182 2.84 3.35 14.36
C ASN A 182 3.10 4.41 15.43
N LYS A 183 4.32 4.96 15.41
CA LYS A 183 4.82 5.99 16.34
C LYS A 183 5.07 7.32 15.65
N ASP A 184 5.25 7.29 14.33
CA ASP A 184 5.47 8.48 13.54
C ASP A 184 4.13 9.15 13.21
N GLN A 185 4.00 10.40 13.67
CA GLN A 185 2.79 11.20 13.50
C GLN A 185 2.54 11.62 12.05
N HIS A 186 3.58 11.64 11.24
CA HIS A 186 3.52 11.94 9.82
C HIS A 186 3.27 10.68 8.98
N HIS A 187 3.16 9.49 9.60
CA HIS A 187 3.01 8.24 8.83
C HIS A 187 1.63 8.20 8.18
N LEU A 188 1.59 7.86 6.90
CA LEU A 188 0.36 7.50 6.21
C LEU A 188 0.57 6.10 5.64
N ALA A 189 -0.14 5.10 6.18
CA ALA A 189 0.08 3.72 5.81
C ALA A 189 -0.12 3.51 4.29
N PRO A 190 0.86 2.93 3.56
CA PRO A 190 0.64 2.57 2.17
C PRO A 190 -0.39 1.43 2.09
N LEU A 191 -1.36 1.57 1.19
CA LEU A 191 -2.48 0.65 1.02
C LEU A 191 -2.44 0.01 -0.36
N LEU A 192 -2.54 -1.32 -0.45
CA LEU A 192 -2.53 -2.01 -1.74
C LEU A 192 -3.56 -3.13 -1.74
N LEU A 193 -4.27 -3.31 -2.84
CA LEU A 193 -5.11 -4.49 -3.05
C LEU A 193 -4.34 -5.57 -3.79
N TRP A 194 -4.49 -6.80 -3.32
CA TRP A 194 -3.93 -7.99 -3.96
C TRP A 194 -4.85 -9.18 -3.72
N ASP A 195 -5.41 -9.72 -4.81
CA ASP A 195 -6.42 -10.78 -4.77
C ASP A 195 -7.56 -10.42 -3.79
N ALA A 196 -7.88 -11.29 -2.83
CA ALA A 196 -8.87 -11.03 -1.78
C ALA A 196 -8.26 -10.38 -0.53
N TYR A 197 -7.21 -9.56 -0.67
CA TYR A 197 -6.54 -8.91 0.46
C TYR A 197 -6.35 -7.40 0.27
N LEU A 198 -6.55 -6.69 1.38
CA LEU A 198 -5.99 -5.37 1.62
C LEU A 198 -4.66 -5.53 2.35
N LEU A 199 -3.60 -4.99 1.75
CA LEU A 199 -2.27 -4.89 2.34
C LEU A 199 -2.08 -3.50 2.96
N VAL A 200 -1.52 -3.47 4.16
CA VAL A 200 -1.25 -2.23 4.91
C VAL A 200 0.18 -2.27 5.46
N GLY A 201 0.99 -1.26 5.12
CA GLY A 201 2.33 -1.07 5.70
C GLY A 201 2.30 -0.31 7.03
N ALA A 202 3.24 -0.62 7.94
CA ALA A 202 3.35 0.03 9.25
C ALA A 202 4.79 0.45 9.60
N ASP A 203 4.94 1.26 10.65
CA ASP A 203 6.23 1.84 11.08
C ASP A 203 7.26 0.80 11.54
N ASN A 204 6.79 -0.37 11.98
CA ASN A 204 7.66 -1.43 12.47
C ASN A 204 8.18 -2.36 11.36
N GLY A 205 7.91 -2.07 10.08
CA GLY A 205 8.31 -2.92 8.96
C GLY A 205 7.37 -4.10 8.69
N ASP A 206 6.21 -4.13 9.33
CA ASP A 206 5.18 -5.12 9.04
C ASP A 206 4.35 -4.69 7.83
N VAL A 207 4.01 -5.67 6.99
CA VAL A 207 2.93 -5.57 5.99
C VAL A 207 1.82 -6.51 6.41
N TYR A 208 0.72 -5.93 6.88
CA TYR A 208 -0.48 -6.63 7.33
C TYR A 208 -1.38 -6.98 6.15
N PHE A 209 -2.02 -8.16 6.20
CA PHE A 209 -2.96 -8.61 5.19
C PHE A 209 -4.32 -8.82 5.84
N TYR A 210 -5.30 -8.03 5.42
CA TYR A 210 -6.69 -8.17 5.82
C TYR A 210 -7.46 -8.81 4.68
N LYS A 211 -8.20 -9.90 4.94
CA LYS A 211 -9.07 -10.48 3.92
C LYS A 211 -10.20 -9.52 3.60
N THR A 212 -10.53 -9.39 2.32
CA THR A 212 -11.63 -8.59 1.80
C THR A 212 -12.80 -9.52 1.42
N PHE A 213 -14.03 -9.13 1.69
CA PHE A 213 -15.24 -9.89 1.35
C PHE A 213 -16.45 -8.99 1.12
#